data_AF-A0AAU1FUB6-F1
#
_entry.id   AF-A0AAU1FUB6-F1
#
_cell.length_a   1.000
_cell.length_b   1.000
_cell.length_c   1.000
_cell.angle_alpha   90.00
_cell.angle_beta   90.00
_cell.angle_gamma   90.00
#
_symmetry.space_group_name_H-M   'P 1'
#
loop_
_entity.id
_entity.type
_entity.pdbx_description
1 polymer ?
#
loop_
_entity_poly.entity_id
_entity_poly.type
_entity_poly.pdbx_seq_one_letter_code
_entity_poly.pdbx_strand_id
1 'polypeptide(L)'
;MTDLRLGALGFGLRGSLARIAHRPGRGSRVTVVAEHDPVLRDCAADRIPGARTVDDHHKVIGDPEVDAVLVLTPDHTHADIACEALGAGKAVFVEKPLDITIERCDRYTEDGHWPPHTQRALNPVIDVEDVSRVNMRLDNGVLAAYQQCHFTPDYWRNYTVIGDAGRLENFGDGPGGVVKVWNSRRSGQRDRADAEYRVPEADENTAHGGADPLLIDEFLRFAREGGRTDTSPVAARMAVAAGFRATESLRDGGTAREVPPLARDLVAYFERGQVRREA
;
A
#
# COMPACT_ATOMS: atom_id res chain seq x y z
N MET A 1 25.38 12.28 -7.89
CA MET A 1 24.13 12.74 -7.26
C MET A 1 24.27 12.52 -5.77
N THR A 2 23.93 13.49 -4.92
CA THR A 2 24.00 13.31 -3.46
C THR A 2 22.89 12.35 -3.02
N ASP A 3 23.19 11.44 -2.10
CA ASP A 3 22.20 10.51 -1.57
C ASP A 3 21.18 11.26 -0.71
N LEU A 4 19.89 11.02 -0.95
CA LEU A 4 18.81 11.36 -0.02
C LEU A 4 18.94 10.47 1.22
N ARG A 5 18.99 11.08 2.41
CA ARG A 5 19.20 10.38 3.69
C ARG A 5 17.84 9.96 4.24
N LEU A 6 17.63 8.65 4.34
CA LEU A 6 16.35 8.07 4.71
C LEU A 6 16.37 7.52 6.14
N GLY A 7 15.27 7.72 6.86
CA GLY A 7 14.93 6.96 8.05
C GLY A 7 13.94 5.85 7.73
N ALA A 8 14.13 4.65 8.28
CA ALA A 8 13.09 3.61 8.27
C ALA A 8 12.50 3.46 9.67
N LEU A 9 11.18 3.53 9.79
CA LEU A 9 10.44 3.39 11.04
C LEU A 9 9.74 2.04 10.99
N GLY A 10 10.21 1.05 11.73
CA GLY A 10 9.82 -0.35 11.63
C GLY A 10 10.69 -1.15 10.64
N PHE A 11 10.95 -2.41 10.98
CA PHE A 11 11.71 -3.37 10.18
C PHE A 11 11.14 -4.79 10.26
N GLY A 12 9.81 -4.90 10.34
CA GLY A 12 9.07 -6.15 10.28
C GLY A 12 8.89 -6.68 8.84
N LEU A 13 7.68 -7.18 8.54
CA LEU A 13 7.35 -7.82 7.27
C LEU A 13 7.72 -6.97 6.04
N ARG A 14 7.47 -5.66 6.11
CA ARG A 14 7.73 -4.71 5.01
C ARG A 14 9.10 -4.03 5.10
N GLY A 15 10.00 -4.51 5.97
CA GLY A 15 11.40 -4.02 6.05
C GLY A 15 12.19 -4.19 4.75
N SER A 16 11.73 -5.05 3.84
CA SER A 16 12.25 -5.15 2.46
C SER A 16 12.20 -3.82 1.70
N LEU A 17 11.20 -2.95 1.94
CA LEU A 17 11.10 -1.64 1.31
C LEU A 17 12.27 -0.72 1.71
N ALA A 18 12.68 -0.75 2.98
CA ALA A 18 13.86 -0.02 3.43
C ALA A 18 15.14 -0.54 2.76
N ARG A 19 15.25 -1.86 2.52
CA ARG A 19 16.37 -2.45 1.76
C ARG A 19 16.36 -2.02 0.30
N ILE A 20 15.20 -2.00 -0.34
CA ILE A 20 15.03 -1.53 -1.73
C ILE A 20 15.42 -0.05 -1.83
N ALA A 21 15.09 0.77 -0.83
CA ALA A 21 15.42 2.19 -0.80
C ALA A 21 16.89 2.49 -0.44
N HIS A 22 17.60 1.56 0.22
CA HIS A 22 19.01 1.71 0.58
C HIS A 22 19.92 1.45 -0.62
N ARG A 23 20.28 2.52 -1.35
CA ARG A 23 21.04 2.49 -2.61
C ARG A 23 22.25 3.44 -2.54
N PRO A 24 23.18 3.18 -1.62
CA PRO A 24 24.29 4.08 -1.33
C PRO A 24 25.11 4.44 -2.57
N GLY A 25 25.33 5.74 -2.80
CA GLY A 25 26.03 6.29 -3.98
C GLY A 25 25.19 6.28 -5.27
N ARG A 26 23.95 5.79 -5.21
CA ARG A 26 23.00 5.71 -6.33
C ARG A 26 21.73 6.53 -6.06
N GLY A 27 21.82 7.52 -5.16
CA GLY A 27 20.82 8.55 -4.96
C GLY A 27 20.07 8.46 -3.63
N SER A 28 20.10 7.35 -2.90
CA SER A 28 19.40 7.24 -1.61
C SER A 28 20.12 6.31 -0.66
N ARG A 29 20.06 6.60 0.63
CA ARG A 29 20.67 5.77 1.67
C ARG A 29 19.81 5.81 2.91
N VAL A 30 19.38 4.64 3.37
CA VAL A 30 18.86 4.51 4.75
C VAL A 30 20.02 4.70 5.72
N THR A 31 19.97 5.75 6.52
CA THR A 31 21.00 6.15 7.49
C THR A 31 20.66 5.73 8.90
N VAL A 32 19.37 5.52 9.19
CA VAL A 32 18.88 5.08 10.50
C VAL A 32 17.62 4.23 10.38
N VAL A 33 17.50 3.20 11.22
CA VAL A 33 16.32 2.36 11.38
C VAL A 33 15.85 2.41 12.82
N ALA A 34 14.59 2.78 13.05
CA ALA A 34 13.93 2.66 14.36
C ALA A 34 13.14 1.37 14.43
N GLU A 35 13.45 0.49 15.37
CA GLU A 35 12.76 -0.78 15.57
C GLU A 35 12.73 -1.13 17.06
N HIS A 36 11.54 -1.34 17.63
CA HIS A 36 11.37 -1.56 19.06
C HIS A 36 11.78 -2.98 19.46
N ASP A 37 11.49 -3.97 18.62
CA ASP A 37 11.89 -5.36 18.88
C ASP A 37 13.42 -5.50 18.68
N PRO A 38 14.18 -5.92 19.71
CA PRO A 38 15.64 -6.03 19.61
C PRO A 38 16.09 -7.04 18.55
N VAL A 39 15.34 -8.13 18.31
CA VAL A 39 15.66 -9.13 17.29
C VAL A 39 15.50 -8.55 15.89
N LEU A 40 14.41 -7.82 15.65
CA LEU A 40 14.20 -7.15 14.37
C LEU A 40 15.19 -5.99 14.16
N ARG A 41 15.61 -5.34 15.24
CA ARG A 41 16.63 -4.29 15.21
C ARG A 41 18.01 -4.83 14.83
N ASP A 42 18.41 -5.96 15.40
CA ASP A 42 19.65 -6.65 15.01
C ASP A 42 19.58 -7.09 13.54
N CYS A 43 18.42 -7.61 13.12
CA CYS A 43 18.16 -7.95 11.73
C CYS A 43 18.29 -6.73 10.79
N ALA A 44 17.84 -5.55 11.23
CA ALA A 44 17.97 -4.31 10.48
C ALA A 44 19.44 -3.89 10.33
N ALA A 45 20.24 -3.99 11.40
CA ALA A 45 21.65 -3.68 11.37
C ALA A 45 22.41 -4.56 10.37
N ASP A 46 22.08 -5.86 10.32
CA ASP A 46 22.69 -6.81 9.39
C ASP A 46 22.25 -6.57 7.94
N ARG A 47 20.96 -6.30 7.72
CA ARG A 47 20.36 -6.20 6.37
C ARG A 47 20.51 -4.82 5.74
N ILE A 48 20.86 -3.78 6.51
CA ILE A 48 21.13 -2.42 6.02
C ILE A 48 22.50 -1.96 6.54
N PRO A 49 23.60 -2.43 5.92
CA PRO A 49 24.95 -2.11 6.39
C PRO A 49 25.21 -0.60 6.44
N GLY A 50 25.70 -0.14 7.60
CA GLY A 50 26.04 1.27 7.83
C GLY A 50 24.86 2.16 8.25
N ALA A 51 23.64 1.63 8.36
CA ALA A 51 22.56 2.32 9.05
C ALA A 51 22.73 2.18 10.57
N ARG A 52 22.51 3.26 11.31
CA ARG A 52 22.35 3.18 12.77
C ARG A 52 21.02 2.52 13.10
N THR A 53 20.95 1.81 14.22
CA THR A 53 19.67 1.30 14.73
C THR A 53 19.32 1.96 16.06
N VAL A 54 18.03 2.25 16.26
CA VAL A 54 17.48 2.85 17.47
C VAL A 54 16.19 2.15 17.86
N ASP A 55 15.77 2.33 19.11
CA ASP A 55 14.57 1.74 19.71
C ASP A 55 13.33 2.64 19.66
N ASP A 56 13.48 3.85 19.12
CA ASP A 56 12.49 4.91 19.20
C ASP A 56 12.46 5.72 17.89
N HIS A 57 11.28 5.81 17.27
CA HIS A 57 11.08 6.53 16.01
C HIS A 57 11.22 8.05 16.16
N HIS A 58 11.00 8.62 17.35
CA HIS A 58 11.18 10.05 17.58
C HIS A 58 12.64 10.48 17.35
N LYS A 59 13.60 9.59 17.65
CA LYS A 59 15.03 9.82 17.39
C LYS A 59 15.36 9.93 15.91
N VAL A 60 14.53 9.35 15.04
CA VAL A 60 14.67 9.43 13.58
C VAL A 60 13.93 10.65 13.04
N ILE A 61 12.70 10.89 13.52
CA ILE A 61 11.88 12.04 13.10
C ILE A 61 12.57 13.35 13.45
N GLY A 62 13.14 13.46 14.65
CA GLY A 62 13.85 14.64 15.13
C GLY A 62 15.27 14.80 14.58
N ASP A 63 15.79 13.83 13.83
CA ASP A 63 17.16 13.88 13.32
C ASP A 63 17.27 14.87 12.14
N PRO A 64 18.03 15.97 12.24
CA PRO A 64 18.23 16.89 11.12
C PRO A 64 19.00 16.24 9.96
N GLU A 65 19.65 15.10 10.19
CA GLU A 65 20.38 14.33 9.19
C GLU A 65 19.51 13.35 8.40
N VAL A 66 18.20 13.35 8.62
CA VAL A 66 17.21 12.56 7.87
C VAL A 66 16.36 13.48 7.00
N ASP A 67 16.30 13.22 5.70
CA ASP A 67 15.56 14.04 4.74
C ASP A 67 14.12 13.52 4.54
N ALA A 68 13.95 12.20 4.59
CA ALA A 68 12.67 11.53 4.36
C ALA A 68 12.56 10.25 5.18
N VAL A 69 11.34 9.79 5.45
CA VAL A 69 11.08 8.58 6.23
C VAL A 69 10.17 7.58 5.50
N LEU A 70 10.45 6.31 5.70
CA LEU A 70 9.59 5.17 5.36
C LEU A 70 8.89 4.72 6.64
N VAL A 71 7.58 4.93 6.75
CA VAL A 71 6.75 4.43 7.85
C VAL A 71 6.33 3.00 7.50
N LEU A 72 6.96 2.04 8.15
CA LEU A 72 6.84 0.59 7.97
C LEU A 72 6.50 -0.10 9.31
N THR A 73 5.92 0.66 10.24
CA THR A 73 5.52 0.21 11.57
C THR A 73 4.22 -0.61 11.47
N PRO A 74 3.70 -1.14 12.58
CA PRO A 74 2.34 -1.64 12.60
C PRO A 74 1.35 -0.59 12.07
N ASP A 75 0.46 -1.03 11.21
CA ASP A 75 -0.55 -0.23 10.50
C ASP A 75 -1.36 0.73 11.39
N HIS A 76 -1.72 0.36 12.62
CA HIS A 76 -2.43 1.24 13.57
C HIS A 76 -1.63 2.47 14.02
N THR A 77 -0.31 2.48 13.82
CA THR A 77 0.57 3.60 14.21
C THR A 77 0.90 4.53 13.05
N HIS A 78 0.54 4.13 11.82
CA HIS A 78 0.95 4.80 10.59
C HIS A 78 0.55 6.28 10.56
N ALA A 79 -0.71 6.59 10.87
CA ALA A 79 -1.24 7.94 10.76
C ALA A 79 -0.55 8.92 11.73
N ASP A 80 -0.38 8.52 12.99
CA ASP A 80 0.22 9.36 14.02
C ASP A 80 1.70 9.63 13.70
N ILE A 81 2.46 8.57 13.43
CA ILE A 81 3.88 8.66 13.06
C ILE A 81 4.08 9.46 11.77
N ALA A 82 3.20 9.27 10.77
CA ALA A 82 3.25 10.05 9.54
C ALA A 82 2.97 11.53 9.80
N CYS A 83 1.98 11.86 10.63
CA CYS A 83 1.67 13.25 11.01
C CYS A 83 2.84 13.90 11.75
N GLU A 84 3.47 13.19 12.69
CA GLU A 84 4.66 13.68 13.39
C GLU A 84 5.82 13.94 12.44
N ALA A 85 6.11 13.00 11.53
CA ALA A 85 7.17 13.15 10.55
C ALA A 85 6.91 14.30 9.55
N LEU A 86 5.65 14.45 9.09
CA LEU A 86 5.24 15.59 8.27
C LEU A 86 5.36 16.92 9.05
N GLY A 87 4.99 16.92 10.34
CA GLY A 87 5.14 18.07 11.23
C GLY A 87 6.60 18.47 11.45
N ALA A 88 7.52 17.50 11.43
CA ALA A 88 8.97 17.70 11.44
C ALA A 88 9.56 18.08 10.07
N GLY A 89 8.73 18.26 9.04
CA GLY A 89 9.14 18.68 7.70
C GLY A 89 9.79 17.58 6.86
N LYS A 90 9.60 16.30 7.22
CA LYS A 90 10.15 15.16 6.45
C LYS A 90 9.21 14.82 5.29
N ALA A 91 9.78 14.38 4.17
CA ALA A 91 8.99 13.66 3.16
C ALA A 91 8.64 12.27 3.70
N VAL A 92 7.39 11.84 3.54
CA VAL A 92 6.88 10.61 4.17
C VAL A 92 6.35 9.64 3.12
N PHE A 93 6.83 8.40 3.17
CA PHE A 93 6.20 7.24 2.58
C PHE A 93 5.52 6.45 3.71
N VAL A 94 4.29 5.99 3.48
CA VAL A 94 3.55 5.18 4.47
C VAL A 94 3.14 3.87 3.81
N GLU A 95 3.44 2.74 4.44
CA GLU A 95 2.95 1.44 4.00
C GLU A 95 1.42 1.36 4.06
N LYS A 96 0.84 0.44 3.28
CA LYS A 96 -0.60 0.23 3.29
C LYS A 96 -1.00 -0.71 4.44
N PRO A 97 -2.23 -0.59 4.95
CA PRO A 97 -3.14 0.54 4.76
C PRO A 97 -2.64 1.77 5.57
N LEU A 98 -3.12 2.97 5.21
CA LEU A 98 -2.76 4.20 5.92
C LEU A 98 -3.15 4.14 7.42
N ASP A 99 -4.12 3.29 7.77
CA ASP A 99 -4.63 2.98 9.11
C ASP A 99 -5.52 1.72 9.05
N ILE A 100 -5.82 1.12 10.20
CA ILE A 100 -6.71 -0.03 10.42
C ILE A 100 -7.63 0.10 11.66
N THR A 101 -7.55 1.23 12.38
CA THR A 101 -8.11 1.56 13.70
C THR A 101 -7.33 1.04 14.94
N ILE A 102 -7.30 1.88 15.99
CA ILE A 102 -6.24 2.06 17.02
C ILE A 102 -5.69 0.80 17.70
N GLU A 103 -6.47 -0.26 17.96
CA GLU A 103 -6.02 -1.23 18.98
C GLU A 103 -5.34 -2.54 18.51
N ARG A 104 -5.34 -3.00 17.23
CA ARG A 104 -5.26 -4.47 17.04
C ARG A 104 -4.46 -5.22 15.95
N CYS A 105 -3.76 -4.66 14.97
CA CYS A 105 -3.12 -5.54 13.94
C CYS A 105 -1.61 -5.80 14.05
N ASP A 106 -1.18 -6.27 15.21
CA ASP A 106 0.09 -7.00 15.30
C ASP A 106 -0.15 -8.51 15.25
N ARG A 107 0.03 -9.11 14.07
CA ARG A 107 0.63 -10.44 13.81
C ARG A 107 0.25 -11.00 12.41
N TYR A 108 1.15 -10.86 11.43
CA TYR A 108 1.13 -11.68 10.20
C TYR A 108 2.53 -11.87 9.60
N THR A 109 2.83 -13.07 9.10
CA THR A 109 4.03 -13.40 8.30
C THR A 109 3.63 -14.28 7.11
N GLU A 110 4.34 -14.13 5.99
CA GLU A 110 3.85 -14.34 4.62
C GLU A 110 3.77 -15.78 4.11
N ASP A 111 4.22 -16.80 4.85
CA ASP A 111 4.21 -18.18 4.36
C ASP A 111 3.80 -19.23 5.39
N GLY A 112 2.72 -19.95 5.05
CA GLY A 112 2.33 -21.24 5.61
C GLY A 112 1.22 -21.15 6.65
N HIS A 113 0.04 -21.69 6.32
CA HIS A 113 -0.81 -22.55 7.16
C HIS A 113 -2.20 -22.67 6.52
N TRP A 114 -2.29 -23.58 5.55
CA TRP A 114 -3.54 -24.10 5.01
C TRP A 114 -3.77 -25.51 5.56
N PRO A 115 -5.00 -25.87 6.02
CA PRO A 115 -6.22 -25.07 6.10
C PRO A 115 -6.29 -24.16 7.35
N PRO A 116 -7.14 -23.10 7.36
CA PRO A 116 -7.12 -22.03 8.38
C PRO A 116 -7.26 -22.50 9.83
N HIS A 117 -8.02 -23.57 10.08
CA HIS A 117 -8.23 -24.12 11.44
C HIS A 117 -6.98 -24.76 12.06
N THR A 118 -5.90 -24.94 11.29
CA THR A 118 -4.62 -25.49 11.79
C THR A 118 -3.72 -24.40 12.38
N GLN A 119 -4.07 -23.13 12.20
CA GLN A 119 -3.33 -22.00 12.72
C GLN A 119 -3.26 -22.03 14.25
N ARG A 120 -2.11 -21.61 14.79
CA ARG A 120 -1.84 -21.43 16.22
C ARG A 120 -1.23 -20.03 16.38
N ALA A 121 -1.38 -19.44 17.57
CA ALA A 121 -0.86 -18.10 17.92
C ALA A 121 -1.51 -16.87 17.23
N LEU A 122 -2.72 -17.04 16.68
CA LEU A 122 -3.58 -15.91 16.29
C LEU A 122 -3.97 -15.07 17.52
N ASN A 123 -4.50 -13.86 17.30
CA ASN A 123 -5.22 -13.14 18.34
C ASN A 123 -6.27 -14.11 18.95
N PRO A 124 -6.42 -14.21 20.29
CA PRO A 124 -7.43 -15.08 20.90
C PRO A 124 -8.86 -14.72 20.47
N VAL A 125 -9.06 -13.52 19.93
CA VAL A 125 -10.29 -13.08 19.25
C VAL A 125 -9.93 -12.62 17.85
N ILE A 126 -10.31 -13.41 16.85
CA ILE A 126 -10.24 -13.04 15.44
C ILE A 126 -11.64 -12.60 15.06
N ASP A 127 -11.84 -11.29 14.99
CA ASP A 127 -13.09 -10.67 14.56
C ASP A 127 -12.90 -10.10 13.15
N VAL A 128 -12.68 -11.01 12.21
CA VAL A 128 -12.45 -10.70 10.79
C VAL A 128 -13.39 -11.57 9.97
N GLU A 129 -13.99 -10.98 8.95
CA GLU A 129 -14.91 -11.63 8.07
C GLU A 129 -14.17 -12.61 7.15
N ASP A 130 -14.61 -13.87 7.18
CA ASP A 130 -14.15 -14.91 6.27
C ASP A 130 -14.32 -14.48 4.80
N VAL A 131 -15.51 -13.97 4.47
CA VAL A 131 -15.84 -13.32 3.20
C VAL A 131 -16.43 -11.95 3.47
N SER A 132 -15.80 -10.90 2.94
CA SER A 132 -16.38 -9.56 2.92
C SER A 132 -16.71 -9.14 1.49
N ARG A 133 -17.82 -8.41 1.33
CA ARG A 133 -18.29 -7.92 0.04
C ARG A 133 -18.80 -6.50 0.18
N VAL A 134 -18.52 -5.67 -0.82
CA VAL A 134 -19.11 -4.34 -0.93
C VAL A 134 -19.55 -4.09 -2.37
N ASN A 135 -20.75 -3.53 -2.52
CA ASN A 135 -21.20 -2.89 -3.75
C ASN A 135 -21.15 -1.39 -3.51
N MET A 136 -20.55 -0.65 -4.43
CA MET A 136 -20.38 0.79 -4.33
C MET A 136 -20.73 1.49 -5.64
N ARG A 137 -21.14 2.75 -5.51
CA ARG A 137 -21.33 3.67 -6.64
C ARG A 137 -20.33 4.81 -6.48
N LEU A 138 -19.49 5.00 -7.49
CA LEU A 138 -18.55 6.12 -7.55
C LEU A 138 -19.29 7.42 -7.90
N ASP A 139 -18.64 8.56 -7.65
CA ASP A 139 -19.19 9.90 -7.89
C ASP A 139 -19.53 10.17 -9.36
N ASN A 140 -18.80 9.55 -10.29
CA ASN A 140 -19.06 9.57 -11.73
C ASN A 140 -20.16 8.57 -12.19
N GLY A 141 -20.81 7.87 -11.25
CA GLY A 141 -21.88 6.92 -11.54
C GLY A 141 -21.43 5.50 -11.87
N VAL A 142 -20.12 5.23 -11.94
CA VAL A 142 -19.60 3.86 -12.11
C VAL A 142 -20.03 3.00 -10.93
N LEU A 143 -20.48 1.77 -11.22
CA LEU A 143 -20.77 0.76 -10.23
C LEU A 143 -19.55 -0.15 -10.09
N ALA A 144 -19.15 -0.44 -8.85
CA ALA A 144 -18.07 -1.35 -8.54
C ALA A 144 -18.51 -2.35 -7.47
N ALA A 145 -18.03 -3.59 -7.59
CA ALA A 145 -18.18 -4.63 -6.60
C ALA A 145 -16.80 -5.13 -6.21
N TYR A 146 -16.58 -5.30 -4.90
CA TYR A 146 -15.35 -5.85 -4.35
C TYR A 146 -15.70 -7.01 -3.42
N GLN A 147 -14.89 -8.06 -3.46
CA GLN A 147 -14.97 -9.20 -2.58
C GLN A 147 -13.57 -9.58 -2.10
N GLN A 148 -13.47 -9.90 -0.82
CA GLN A 148 -12.29 -10.49 -0.21
C GLN A 148 -12.67 -11.82 0.44
N CYS A 149 -11.80 -12.82 0.33
CA CYS A 149 -11.96 -14.13 0.93
C CYS A 149 -10.60 -14.58 1.50
N HIS A 150 -10.57 -14.97 2.77
CA HIS A 150 -9.32 -15.31 3.47
C HIS A 150 -9.04 -16.81 3.60
N PHE A 151 -9.94 -17.67 3.11
CA PHE A 151 -9.88 -19.12 3.30
C PHE A 151 -9.96 -19.91 2.00
N THR A 152 -9.62 -19.31 0.86
CA THR A 152 -9.43 -20.06 -0.38
C THR A 152 -8.05 -20.73 -0.40
N PRO A 153 -7.90 -21.89 -1.04
CA PRO A 153 -6.62 -22.59 -1.13
C PRO A 153 -5.61 -21.87 -2.03
N ASP A 154 -6.10 -21.03 -2.95
CA ASP A 154 -5.34 -20.27 -3.91
C ASP A 154 -5.39 -18.76 -3.62
N TYR A 155 -4.25 -18.10 -3.85
CA TYR A 155 -4.17 -16.64 -3.87
C TYR A 155 -4.50 -16.16 -5.29
N TRP A 156 -5.50 -15.29 -5.41
CA TRP A 156 -5.92 -14.78 -6.71
C TRP A 156 -6.56 -13.40 -6.59
N ARG A 157 -6.19 -12.50 -7.50
CA ARG A 157 -6.82 -11.18 -7.67
C ARG A 157 -7.44 -11.10 -9.07
N ASN A 158 -8.78 -11.03 -9.15
CA ASN A 158 -9.51 -10.82 -10.41
C ASN A 158 -10.04 -9.39 -10.48
N TYR A 159 -9.78 -8.74 -11.61
CA TYR A 159 -10.28 -7.44 -12.01
C TYR A 159 -11.03 -7.59 -13.31
N THR A 160 -12.30 -7.20 -13.30
CA THR A 160 -13.13 -7.11 -14.51
C THR A 160 -13.62 -5.68 -14.66
N VAL A 161 -13.41 -5.09 -15.84
CA VAL A 161 -13.92 -3.75 -16.18
C VAL A 161 -14.84 -3.87 -17.38
N ILE A 162 -16.03 -3.27 -17.29
CA ILE A 162 -17.08 -3.34 -18.30
C ILE A 162 -17.53 -1.92 -18.64
N GLY A 163 -17.58 -1.61 -19.93
CA GLY A 163 -18.07 -0.36 -20.47
C GLY A 163 -18.88 -0.56 -21.74
N ASP A 164 -19.31 0.55 -22.34
CA ASP A 164 -20.05 0.56 -23.61
C ASP A 164 -19.21 0.05 -24.80
N ALA A 165 -17.89 0.21 -24.73
CA ALA A 165 -16.94 -0.27 -25.73
C ALA A 165 -16.52 -1.74 -25.56
N GLY A 166 -16.96 -2.42 -24.49
CA GLY A 166 -16.62 -3.84 -24.26
C GLY A 166 -16.25 -4.15 -22.81
N ARG A 167 -15.53 -5.25 -22.61
CA ARG A 167 -15.01 -5.67 -21.30
C ARG A 167 -13.55 -6.07 -21.35
N LEU A 168 -12.87 -5.98 -20.22
CA LEU A 168 -11.55 -6.56 -20.01
C LEU A 168 -11.49 -7.31 -18.68
N GLU A 169 -10.61 -8.31 -18.61
CA GLU A 169 -10.41 -9.17 -17.44
C GLU A 169 -8.96 -9.67 -17.41
N ASN A 170 -8.37 -9.79 -16.22
CA ASN A 170 -7.03 -10.38 -16.08
C ASN A 170 -7.08 -11.90 -15.85
N PHE A 171 -6.07 -12.57 -16.39
CA PHE A 171 -5.80 -14.00 -16.24
C PHE A 171 -4.35 -14.15 -15.78
N GLY A 172 -4.17 -14.43 -14.50
CA GLY A 172 -2.91 -14.30 -13.78
C GLY A 172 -2.94 -13.04 -12.93
N ASP A 173 -2.28 -13.07 -11.79
CA ASP A 173 -2.24 -11.98 -10.82
C ASP A 173 -0.81 -11.47 -10.54
N GLY A 174 0.12 -11.80 -11.44
CA GLY A 174 1.53 -11.41 -11.42
C GLY A 174 2.17 -11.39 -12.81
N PRO A 175 3.51 -11.26 -12.87
CA PRO A 175 4.29 -11.31 -14.11
C PRO A 175 3.93 -12.51 -14.99
N GLY A 176 3.90 -12.31 -16.31
CA GLY A 176 3.51 -13.35 -17.27
C GLY A 176 1.98 -13.57 -17.39
N GLY A 177 1.19 -12.96 -16.52
CA GLY A 177 -0.27 -12.89 -16.66
C GLY A 177 -0.72 -12.18 -17.93
N VAL A 178 -2.02 -12.25 -18.26
CA VAL A 178 -2.59 -11.68 -19.47
C VAL A 178 -3.86 -10.91 -19.16
N VAL A 179 -3.95 -9.67 -19.62
CA VAL A 179 -5.21 -8.91 -19.67
C VAL A 179 -5.87 -9.17 -21.02
N LYS A 180 -7.06 -9.75 -20.98
CA LYS A 180 -7.88 -10.06 -22.15
C LYS A 180 -8.93 -8.98 -22.36
N VAL A 181 -9.15 -8.57 -23.61
CA VAL A 181 -10.12 -7.53 -24.00
C VAL A 181 -11.11 -8.10 -25.03
N TRP A 182 -12.41 -7.91 -24.77
CA TRP A 182 -13.49 -8.23 -25.70
C TRP A 182 -14.26 -6.95 -26.03
N ASN A 183 -14.09 -6.45 -27.25
CA ASN A 183 -14.66 -5.20 -27.73
C ASN A 183 -15.43 -5.33 -29.06
N SER A 184 -15.69 -6.57 -29.52
CA SER A 184 -16.57 -6.85 -30.65
C SER A 184 -17.87 -7.53 -30.23
N ARG A 185 -19.01 -7.00 -30.71
CA ARG A 185 -20.34 -7.52 -30.40
C ARG A 185 -20.56 -8.90 -31.03
N ARG A 186 -20.91 -9.88 -30.20
CA ARG A 186 -21.27 -11.27 -30.57
C ARG A 186 -22.39 -11.78 -29.64
N SER A 187 -23.08 -12.84 -30.05
CA SER A 187 -24.24 -13.39 -29.33
C SER A 187 -23.88 -14.40 -28.22
N GLY A 188 -22.66 -14.92 -28.17
CA GLY A 188 -22.23 -15.94 -27.20
C GLY A 188 -20.89 -15.62 -26.52
N GLN A 189 -20.62 -16.32 -25.41
CA GLN A 189 -19.33 -16.27 -24.70
C GLN A 189 -18.22 -16.87 -25.57
N ARG A 190 -17.00 -16.34 -25.44
CA ARG A 190 -15.81 -16.77 -26.17
C ARG A 190 -14.62 -16.81 -25.25
N ASP A 191 -13.84 -17.88 -25.34
CA ASP A 191 -12.57 -18.02 -24.61
C ASP A 191 -11.46 -17.14 -25.20
N ARG A 192 -11.52 -16.93 -26.52
CA ARG A 192 -10.59 -16.06 -27.26
C ARG A 192 -11.02 -14.60 -27.15
N ALA A 193 -10.08 -13.76 -26.71
CA ALA A 193 -10.23 -12.31 -26.66
C ALA A 193 -10.03 -11.66 -28.04
N ASP A 194 -10.54 -10.44 -28.20
CA ASP A 194 -10.29 -9.63 -29.39
C ASP A 194 -8.89 -8.99 -29.34
N ALA A 195 -8.36 -8.72 -28.14
CA ALA A 195 -6.95 -8.38 -27.89
C ALA A 195 -6.46 -8.97 -26.57
N GLU A 196 -5.15 -9.22 -26.48
CA GLU A 196 -4.48 -9.74 -25.28
C GLU A 196 -3.22 -8.90 -25.01
N TYR A 197 -3.06 -8.48 -23.75
CA TYR A 197 -1.91 -7.71 -23.29
C TYR A 197 -1.20 -8.50 -22.20
N ARG A 198 0.04 -8.91 -22.47
CA ARG A 198 0.85 -9.66 -21.50
C ARG A 198 1.43 -8.71 -20.45
N VAL A 199 1.29 -9.09 -19.19
CA VAL A 199 1.96 -8.44 -18.07
C VAL A 199 3.46 -8.75 -18.18
N PRO A 200 4.34 -7.73 -18.18
CA PRO A 200 5.77 -7.96 -18.32
C PRO A 200 6.31 -8.96 -17.29
N GLU A 201 7.28 -9.76 -17.71
CA GLU A 201 8.04 -10.60 -16.78
C GLU A 201 8.82 -9.69 -15.82
N ALA A 202 8.97 -10.13 -14.57
CA ALA A 202 9.83 -9.51 -13.59
C ALA A 202 10.87 -10.54 -13.15
N ASP A 203 12.07 -10.08 -12.79
CA ASP A 203 13.09 -10.96 -12.21
C ASP A 203 12.50 -11.61 -10.95
N GLU A 204 12.65 -12.93 -10.82
CA GLU A 204 12.11 -13.73 -9.70
C GLU A 204 12.56 -13.20 -8.33
N ASN A 205 13.68 -12.46 -8.29
CA ASN A 205 14.22 -11.85 -7.06
C ASN A 205 13.63 -10.46 -6.75
N THR A 206 12.71 -9.94 -7.57
CA THR A 206 12.08 -8.64 -7.33
C THR A 206 10.79 -8.76 -6.52
N ALA A 207 10.75 -8.07 -5.38
CA ALA A 207 9.60 -8.09 -4.49
C ALA A 207 8.31 -7.66 -5.23
N HIS A 208 7.24 -8.43 -5.03
CA HIS A 208 5.91 -8.19 -5.62
C HIS A 208 5.92 -8.04 -7.16
N GLY A 209 6.76 -8.82 -7.87
CA GLY A 209 6.82 -8.78 -9.33
C GLY A 209 7.31 -7.45 -9.90
N GLY A 210 8.16 -6.73 -9.14
CA GLY A 210 8.76 -5.46 -9.54
C GLY A 210 7.98 -4.20 -9.16
N ALA A 211 6.81 -4.32 -8.53
CA ALA A 211 6.02 -3.17 -8.11
C ALA A 211 6.68 -2.38 -6.95
N ASP A 212 7.26 -3.06 -5.97
CA ASP A 212 7.88 -2.41 -4.79
C ASP A 212 9.03 -1.44 -5.19
N PRO A 213 9.97 -1.81 -6.08
CA PRO A 213 10.96 -0.86 -6.61
C PRO A 213 10.36 0.38 -7.28
N LEU A 214 9.30 0.23 -8.07
CA LEU A 214 8.65 1.35 -8.76
C LEU A 214 8.01 2.33 -7.77
N LEU A 215 7.37 1.82 -6.71
CA LEU A 215 6.82 2.65 -5.62
C LEU A 215 7.92 3.44 -4.91
N ILE A 216 9.04 2.79 -4.60
CA ILE A 216 10.19 3.46 -3.99
C ILE A 216 10.81 4.48 -4.94
N ASP A 217 10.93 4.19 -6.23
CA ASP A 217 11.45 5.12 -7.23
C ASP A 217 10.59 6.38 -7.33
N GLU A 218 9.27 6.21 -7.34
CA GLU A 218 8.30 7.31 -7.33
C GLU A 218 8.46 8.18 -6.08
N PHE A 219 8.54 7.54 -4.90
CA PHE A 219 8.74 8.24 -3.63
C PHE A 219 10.06 9.01 -3.60
N LEU A 220 11.17 8.40 -4.02
CA LEU A 220 12.48 9.04 -4.05
C LEU A 220 12.52 10.21 -5.03
N ARG A 221 11.84 10.11 -6.17
CA ARG A 221 11.68 11.23 -7.10
C ARG A 221 10.90 12.36 -6.44
N PHE A 222 9.74 12.06 -5.85
CA PHE A 222 8.91 13.06 -5.16
C PHE A 222 9.65 13.73 -4.00
N ALA A 223 10.37 12.96 -3.15
CA ALA A 223 11.09 13.51 -2.01
C ALA A 223 12.24 14.45 -2.42
N ARG A 224 12.81 14.28 -3.63
CA ARG A 224 13.86 15.17 -4.16
C ARG A 224 13.30 16.38 -4.92
N GLU A 225 12.26 16.18 -5.71
CA GLU A 225 11.82 17.13 -6.74
C GLU A 225 10.44 17.73 -6.46
N GLY A 226 9.67 17.14 -5.54
CA GLY A 226 8.27 17.44 -5.32
C GLY A 226 7.38 17.03 -6.50
N GLY A 227 6.25 17.73 -6.65
CA GLY A 227 5.32 17.54 -7.76
C GLY A 227 4.25 16.49 -7.48
N ARG A 228 3.58 16.03 -8.55
CA ARG A 228 2.48 15.06 -8.43
C ARG A 228 3.03 13.67 -8.15
N THR A 229 2.28 12.90 -7.37
CA THR A 229 2.48 11.46 -7.19
C THR A 229 1.51 10.70 -8.11
N ASP A 230 1.92 9.53 -8.57
CA ASP A 230 1.10 8.58 -9.32
C ASP A 230 0.04 8.00 -8.39
N THR A 231 0.44 7.63 -7.15
CA THR A 231 -0.51 7.28 -6.09
C THR A 231 -0.79 8.50 -5.22
N SER A 232 -2.00 9.06 -5.35
CA SER A 232 -2.39 10.26 -4.60
C SER A 232 -2.75 9.93 -3.14
N PRO A 233 -2.32 10.74 -2.15
CA PRO A 233 -2.83 10.66 -0.78
C PRO A 233 -4.37 10.77 -0.69
N VAL A 234 -5.00 11.49 -1.63
CA VAL A 234 -6.46 11.56 -1.76
C VAL A 234 -7.03 10.18 -2.08
N ALA A 235 -6.46 9.48 -3.05
CA ALA A 235 -6.90 8.14 -3.45
C ALA A 235 -6.71 7.14 -2.30
N ALA A 236 -5.56 7.18 -1.61
CA ALA A 236 -5.28 6.34 -0.45
C ALA A 236 -6.33 6.56 0.66
N ARG A 237 -6.63 7.82 1.01
CA ARG A 237 -7.68 8.15 1.98
C ARG A 237 -9.05 7.62 1.54
N MET A 238 -9.42 7.81 0.28
CA MET A 238 -10.73 7.37 -0.22
C MET A 238 -10.87 5.85 -0.21
N ALA A 239 -9.80 5.10 -0.48
CA ALA A 239 -9.80 3.65 -0.36
C ALA A 239 -10.05 3.19 1.10
N VAL A 240 -9.36 3.78 2.07
CA VAL A 240 -9.57 3.49 3.50
C VAL A 240 -10.99 3.87 3.93
N ALA A 241 -11.46 5.07 3.54
CA ALA A 241 -12.80 5.53 3.90
C ALA A 241 -13.91 4.64 3.30
N ALA A 242 -13.72 4.12 2.07
CA ALA A 242 -14.64 3.17 1.47
C ALA A 242 -14.68 1.84 2.25
N GLY A 243 -13.51 1.30 2.63
CA GLY A 243 -13.43 0.11 3.47
C GLY A 243 -14.10 0.30 4.83
N PHE A 244 -13.80 1.41 5.51
CA PHE A 244 -14.41 1.76 6.80
C PHE A 244 -15.95 1.84 6.71
N ARG A 245 -16.48 2.58 5.72
CA ARG A 245 -17.94 2.68 5.51
C ARG A 245 -18.57 1.35 5.13
N ALA A 246 -17.85 0.48 4.40
CA ALA A 246 -18.32 -0.87 4.11
C ALA A 246 -18.44 -1.72 5.37
N THR A 247 -17.48 -1.63 6.29
CA THR A 247 -17.55 -2.31 7.59
C THR A 247 -18.69 -1.77 8.46
N GLU A 248 -18.89 -0.45 8.52
CA GLU A 248 -20.04 0.15 9.21
C GLU A 248 -21.39 -0.24 8.59
N SER A 249 -21.43 -0.39 7.26
CA SER A 249 -22.61 -0.90 6.54
C SER A 249 -22.90 -2.34 6.98
N LEU A 250 -21.89 -3.21 6.93
CA LEU A 250 -22.00 -4.62 7.30
C LEU A 250 -22.52 -4.78 8.74
N ARG A 251 -21.99 -3.99 9.68
CA ARG A 251 -22.37 -4.01 11.10
C ARG A 251 -23.75 -3.41 11.39
N ASP A 252 -24.35 -2.70 10.44
CA ASP A 252 -25.67 -2.06 10.54
C ASP A 252 -26.60 -2.56 9.44
N GLY A 253 -26.73 -3.88 9.33
CA GLY A 253 -27.71 -4.55 8.48
C GLY A 253 -27.49 -4.39 6.97
N GLY A 254 -26.28 -4.02 6.54
CA GLY A 254 -25.93 -3.83 5.12
C GLY A 254 -26.53 -2.56 4.51
N THR A 255 -26.86 -1.56 5.32
CA THR A 255 -27.45 -0.31 4.84
C THR A 255 -26.43 0.51 4.04
N ALA A 256 -26.89 1.23 3.01
CA ALA A 256 -26.01 2.07 2.20
C ALA A 256 -25.35 3.16 3.06
N ARG A 257 -24.02 3.32 2.92
CA ARG A 257 -23.23 4.34 3.62
C ARG A 257 -22.59 5.30 2.63
N GLU A 258 -22.68 6.59 2.92
CA GLU A 258 -21.98 7.60 2.14
C GLU A 258 -20.51 7.70 2.58
N VAL A 259 -19.61 7.65 1.61
CA VAL A 259 -18.19 7.93 1.85
C VAL A 259 -18.01 9.45 1.85
N PRO A 260 -17.67 10.07 3.00
CA PRO A 260 -17.62 11.52 3.09
C PRO A 260 -16.51 12.06 2.18
N PRO A 261 -16.78 13.14 1.41
CA PRO A 261 -15.78 13.76 0.56
C PRO A 261 -14.69 14.44 1.39
N LEU A 262 -13.54 14.69 0.75
CA LEU A 262 -12.52 15.59 1.31
C LEU A 262 -12.84 17.04 0.97
N ALA A 263 -12.33 17.96 1.80
CA ALA A 263 -12.41 19.39 1.53
C ALA A 263 -11.77 19.71 0.16
N ARG A 264 -12.44 20.55 -0.65
CA ARG A 264 -12.04 20.79 -2.05
C ARG A 264 -10.66 21.43 -2.18
N ASP A 265 -10.30 22.29 -1.24
CA ASP A 265 -9.00 22.92 -1.14
C ASP A 265 -7.88 21.91 -0.87
N LEU A 266 -8.15 20.92 -0.02
CA LEU A 266 -7.23 19.82 0.27
C LEU A 266 -7.02 18.90 -0.95
N VAL A 267 -8.11 18.55 -1.64
CA VAL A 267 -8.03 17.81 -2.91
C VAL A 267 -7.18 18.59 -3.93
N ALA A 268 -7.49 19.87 -4.11
CA ALA A 268 -6.76 20.72 -5.04
C ALA A 268 -5.28 20.91 -4.66
N TYR A 269 -4.93 20.85 -3.38
CA TYR A 269 -3.53 20.90 -2.91
C TYR A 269 -2.74 19.68 -3.41
N PHE A 270 -3.28 18.46 -3.24
CA PHE A 270 -2.63 17.25 -3.72
C PHE A 270 -2.60 17.15 -5.25
N GLU A 271 -3.67 17.57 -5.93
CA GLU A 271 -3.72 17.59 -7.41
C GLU A 271 -2.68 18.51 -8.05
N ARG A 272 -2.28 19.59 -7.36
CA ARG A 272 -1.20 20.49 -7.78
C ARG A 272 0.19 20.02 -7.36
N GLY A 273 0.33 18.78 -6.89
CA GLY A 273 1.63 18.24 -6.50
C GLY A 273 2.15 18.77 -5.17
N GLN A 274 1.24 18.98 -4.21
CA GLN A 274 1.56 19.39 -2.83
C GLN A 274 2.24 20.76 -2.72
N VAL A 275 1.95 21.65 -3.66
CA VAL A 275 2.40 23.05 -3.64
C VAL A 275 1.34 23.93 -2.97
N ARG A 276 1.71 24.61 -1.87
CA ARG A 276 0.85 25.59 -1.20
C ARG A 276 0.60 26.77 -2.14
N ARG A 277 -0.62 27.33 -2.12
CA ARG A 277 -0.87 28.61 -2.80
C ARG A 277 -0.03 29.68 -2.11
N GLU A 278 0.70 30.48 -2.88
CA GLU A 278 1.26 31.72 -2.37
C GLU A 278 0.09 32.59 -1.88
N ALA A 279 0.26 33.18 -0.69
CA ALA A 279 -0.75 33.99 -0.02
C ALA A 279 -0.94 35.34 -0.72
#